data_AF-A0A3N5UI43-F1
#
_entry.id   AF-A0A3N5UI43-F1
#
_cell.length_a   1.000
_cell.length_b   1.000
_cell.length_c   1.000
_cell.angle_alpha   90.00
_cell.angle_beta   90.00
_cell.angle_gamma   90.00
#
_symmetry.space_group_name_H-M   'P 1'
#
loop_
_entity.id
_entity.type
_entity.pdbx_description
1 polymer ?
#
loop_
_entity_poly.entity_id
_entity_poly.type
_entity_poly.pdbx_seq_one_letter_code
_entity_poly.pdbx_strand_id
1 'polypeptide(L)'
;MKKILGLILLGAFMTATWAVAASPKAASKSATSTQPAAKAGPKYAPNTGDKDLDLVLSNLNVEAGVHVDAFVSELSISYTIPKVQIEDLVYTMRMPFGDVFVSVWLAASMKKPLSAVAKEYDVNKDKGWGVMAKNLGIKPGSDAFHSLKKDTSVELDLAQKRNKEKKAEKPEKNEKSGSKGKSKK
;
A
#
# COMPACT_ATOMS: atom_id res chain seq x y z
N MET A 1 -1.07 34.12 38.74
CA MET A 1 -0.58 35.36 38.09
C MET A 1 0.81 35.09 37.49
N LYS A 2 1.03 35.54 36.23
CA LYS A 2 2.31 35.62 35.47
C LYS A 2 2.86 34.27 34.99
N LYS A 3 2.65 33.77 33.75
CA LYS A 3 2.99 34.23 32.37
C LYS A 3 4.49 34.54 32.15
N ILE A 4 5.18 33.66 31.43
CA ILE A 4 6.47 33.85 30.73
C ILE A 4 6.35 32.99 29.45
N LEU A 5 5.83 33.47 28.32
CA LEU A 5 6.46 34.25 27.24
C LEU A 5 7.97 34.02 27.03
N GLY A 6 8.30 33.31 25.95
CA GLY A 6 9.62 33.24 25.34
C GLY A 6 9.47 32.92 23.84
N LEU A 7 9.63 33.95 23.02
CA LEU A 7 9.51 34.03 21.56
C LEU A 7 10.95 34.08 20.95
N ILE A 8 11.07 33.85 19.64
CA ILE A 8 12.20 34.22 18.74
C ILE A 8 13.34 33.17 18.72
N LEU A 9 13.89 32.62 17.63
CA LEU A 9 14.36 33.10 16.31
C LEU A 9 14.26 31.96 15.27
N LEU A 10 13.67 32.15 14.08
CA LEU A 10 14.26 32.67 12.83
C LEU A 10 15.71 32.24 12.56
N GLY A 11 15.89 31.28 11.65
CA GLY A 11 17.19 30.89 11.10
C GLY A 11 17.07 30.51 9.63
N ALA A 12 17.07 31.51 8.75
CA ALA A 12 17.32 31.33 7.33
C ALA A 12 18.83 31.30 7.10
N PHE A 13 19.35 30.26 6.45
CA PHE A 13 20.67 30.31 5.84
C PHE A 13 20.58 29.80 4.42
N MET A 14 20.88 30.73 3.51
CA MET A 14 20.87 30.59 2.07
C MET A 14 22.33 30.57 1.59
N THR A 15 22.53 30.06 0.38
CA THR A 15 23.74 30.11 -0.47
C THR A 15 24.78 29.00 -0.29
N ALA A 16 24.89 28.17 -1.33
CA ALA A 16 26.17 27.64 -1.80
C ALA A 16 26.20 27.70 -3.33
N THR A 17 27.31 28.21 -3.82
CA THR A 17 27.62 28.75 -5.15
C THR A 17 28.00 27.65 -6.14
N TRP A 18 28.04 28.03 -7.42
CA TRP A 18 27.98 27.21 -8.63
C TRP A 18 29.35 26.68 -9.15
N ALA A 19 29.24 25.69 -10.05
CA ALA A 19 30.07 25.41 -11.25
C ALA A 19 31.22 24.37 -11.18
N VAL A 20 31.05 23.28 -11.96
CA VAL A 20 32.09 22.83 -12.90
C VAL A 20 31.44 22.17 -14.12
N ALA A 21 31.96 22.49 -15.30
CA ALA A 21 31.54 22.03 -16.61
C ALA A 21 32.29 20.76 -17.04
N ALA A 22 31.62 19.83 -17.73
CA ALA A 22 32.17 19.00 -18.82
C ALA A 22 31.08 18.06 -19.38
N SER A 23 30.80 18.16 -20.68
CA SER A 23 30.12 17.11 -21.47
C SER A 23 31.18 16.14 -22.03
N PRO A 24 30.91 14.83 -22.13
CA PRO A 24 30.45 14.28 -23.41
C PRO A 24 29.49 13.06 -23.33
N LYS A 25 28.56 13.00 -24.30
CA LYS A 25 28.13 11.83 -25.10
C LYS A 25 27.86 10.46 -24.42
N ALA A 26 26.59 10.07 -24.46
CA ALA A 26 26.06 8.71 -24.63
C ALA A 26 26.47 7.59 -23.64
N ALA A 27 25.54 7.24 -22.75
CA ALA A 27 25.13 5.84 -22.49
C ALA A 27 24.01 5.84 -21.44
N SER A 28 22.80 5.46 -21.85
CA SER A 28 21.70 5.14 -20.94
C SER A 28 22.10 3.95 -20.07
N LYS A 29 22.42 4.21 -18.80
CA LYS A 29 22.41 3.19 -17.74
C LYS A 29 21.32 3.58 -16.75
N SER A 30 20.35 2.70 -16.65
CA SER A 30 19.25 2.65 -15.69
C SER A 30 19.70 3.05 -14.29
N ALA A 31 19.39 4.28 -13.89
CA ALA A 31 19.46 4.71 -12.51
C ALA A 31 18.22 4.17 -11.78
N THR A 32 18.43 3.06 -11.09
CA THR A 32 17.61 2.59 -9.98
C THR A 32 17.29 3.78 -9.08
N SER A 33 16.01 4.12 -8.95
CA SER A 33 15.55 5.11 -7.97
C SER A 33 15.75 4.53 -6.57
N THR A 34 16.89 4.83 -5.94
CA THR A 34 17.08 4.60 -4.51
C THR A 34 16.24 5.62 -3.76
N GLN A 35 15.00 5.23 -3.45
CA GLN A 35 14.14 5.94 -2.53
C GLN A 35 14.73 5.82 -1.11
N PRO A 36 14.78 6.91 -0.30
CA PRO A 36 15.28 6.86 1.07
C PRO A 36 14.52 5.84 1.91
N ALA A 37 15.25 4.91 2.53
CA ALA A 37 14.70 3.89 3.40
C ALA A 37 14.16 4.53 4.68
N ALA A 38 12.84 4.76 4.73
CA ALA A 38 12.13 4.89 5.99
C ALA A 38 12.38 3.61 6.81
N LYS A 39 12.75 3.76 8.09
CA LYS A 39 13.01 2.64 9.01
C LYS A 39 11.93 1.58 8.84
N ALA A 40 12.34 0.39 8.38
CA ALA A 40 11.44 -0.73 8.17
C ALA A 40 10.83 -1.10 9.52
N GLY A 41 9.52 -0.82 9.68
CA GLY A 41 8.72 -1.58 10.63
C GLY A 41 8.86 -3.07 10.35
N PRO A 42 8.44 -3.95 11.27
CA PRO A 42 8.44 -5.39 11.02
C PRO A 42 7.81 -5.65 9.65
N LYS A 43 8.56 -6.33 8.77
CA LYS A 43 8.07 -6.70 7.45
C LYS A 43 6.80 -7.51 7.66
N TYR A 44 5.74 -7.11 6.96
CA TYR A 44 4.49 -7.86 6.93
C TYR A 44 4.76 -9.33 6.59
N ALA A 45 4.23 -10.23 7.41
CA ALA A 45 4.44 -11.68 7.31
C ALA A 45 3.09 -12.40 7.46
N PRO A 46 2.43 -12.78 6.34
CA PRO A 46 1.11 -13.42 6.38
C PRO A 46 1.13 -14.81 7.03
N ASN A 47 2.24 -15.54 6.89
CA ASN A 47 2.45 -16.88 7.43
C ASN A 47 1.29 -17.84 7.10
N THR A 48 0.93 -17.92 5.82
CA THR A 48 -0.17 -18.76 5.31
C THR A 48 0.18 -20.25 5.27
N GLY A 49 1.48 -20.57 5.32
CA GLY A 49 1.99 -21.93 5.12
C GLY A 49 2.28 -22.27 3.65
N ASP A 50 2.07 -21.33 2.72
CA ASP A 50 2.41 -21.45 1.30
C ASP A 50 3.23 -20.22 0.88
N LYS A 51 4.46 -20.45 0.42
CA LYS A 51 5.42 -19.36 0.14
C LYS A 51 4.97 -18.47 -1.01
N ASP A 52 4.27 -19.02 -2.00
CA ASP A 52 3.78 -18.25 -3.14
C ASP A 52 2.64 -17.32 -2.70
N LEU A 53 1.70 -17.85 -1.91
CA LEU A 53 0.63 -17.05 -1.32
C LEU A 53 1.20 -15.96 -0.40
N ASP A 54 2.20 -16.27 0.42
CA ASP A 54 2.87 -15.31 1.29
C ASP A 54 3.53 -14.17 0.49
N LEU A 55 4.15 -14.49 -0.65
CA LEU A 55 4.75 -13.50 -1.54
C LEU A 55 3.69 -12.61 -2.19
N VAL A 56 2.61 -13.21 -2.72
CA VAL A 56 1.52 -12.46 -3.37
C VAL A 56 0.82 -11.54 -2.37
N LEU A 57 0.52 -12.02 -1.16
CA LEU A 57 -0.07 -11.19 -0.11
C LEU A 57 0.87 -10.06 0.32
N SER A 58 2.16 -10.33 0.40
CA SER A 58 3.16 -9.30 0.72
C SER A 58 3.19 -8.19 -0.33
N ASN A 59 3.12 -8.55 -1.60
CA ASN A 59 3.02 -7.60 -2.71
C ASN A 59 1.68 -6.85 -2.67
N LEU A 60 0.58 -7.56 -2.44
CA LEU A 60 -0.75 -6.95 -2.33
C LEU A 60 -0.79 -5.92 -1.20
N ASN A 61 -0.17 -6.22 -0.07
CA ASN A 61 -0.09 -5.30 1.06
C ASN A 61 0.58 -3.97 0.69
N VAL A 62 1.59 -3.99 -0.18
CA VAL A 62 2.25 -2.78 -0.68
C VAL A 62 1.38 -2.07 -1.72
N GLU A 63 0.90 -2.81 -2.72
CA GLU A 63 0.19 -2.24 -3.87
C GLU A 63 -1.18 -1.65 -3.47
N ALA A 64 -1.93 -2.34 -2.60
CA ALA A 64 -3.24 -1.87 -2.11
C ALA A 64 -3.13 -0.60 -1.24
N GLY A 65 -2.01 -0.43 -0.55
CA GLY A 65 -1.76 0.75 0.30
C GLY A 65 -1.64 2.07 -0.46
N VAL A 66 -1.49 2.04 -1.79
CA VAL A 66 -1.39 3.25 -2.63
C VAL A 66 -2.76 3.87 -2.93
N HIS A 67 -3.81 3.05 -3.02
CA HIS A 67 -5.20 3.44 -3.30
C HIS A 67 -6.16 2.71 -2.37
N VAL A 68 -6.09 3.04 -1.09
CA VAL A 68 -6.87 2.38 -0.01
C VAL A 68 -8.37 2.48 -0.27
N ASP A 69 -8.91 3.64 -0.63
CA ASP A 69 -10.34 3.80 -0.85
C ASP A 69 -10.86 2.97 -2.04
N ALA A 70 -10.06 2.86 -3.11
CA ALA A 70 -10.39 2.04 -4.26
C ALA A 70 -10.32 0.55 -3.91
N PHE A 71 -9.30 0.13 -3.15
CA PHE A 71 -9.18 -1.23 -2.63
C PHE A 71 -10.41 -1.62 -1.79
N VAL A 72 -10.76 -0.79 -0.81
CA VAL A 72 -11.93 -1.02 0.04
C VAL A 72 -13.23 -1.06 -0.76
N SER A 73 -13.40 -0.15 -1.73
CA SER A 73 -14.61 -0.10 -2.57
C SER A 73 -14.74 -1.32 -3.47
N GLU A 74 -13.63 -1.78 -4.07
CA GLU A 74 -13.60 -3.00 -4.86
C GLU A 74 -14.02 -4.19 -4.00
N LEU A 75 -13.37 -4.40 -2.85
CA LEU A 75 -13.73 -5.51 -1.95
C LEU A 75 -15.20 -5.47 -1.52
N SER A 76 -15.75 -4.27 -1.27
CA SER A 76 -17.16 -4.12 -0.91
C SER A 76 -18.07 -4.61 -2.04
N ILE A 77 -17.76 -4.27 -3.28
CA ILE A 77 -18.52 -4.66 -4.47
C ILE A 77 -18.33 -6.16 -4.76
N SER A 78 -17.09 -6.64 -4.88
CA SER A 78 -16.82 -8.02 -5.33
C SER A 78 -17.34 -9.06 -4.33
N TYR A 79 -17.28 -8.76 -3.02
CA TYR A 79 -17.69 -9.70 -1.96
C TYR A 79 -19.04 -9.37 -1.32
N THR A 80 -19.73 -8.31 -1.78
CA THR A 80 -21.02 -7.87 -1.23
C THR A 80 -20.97 -7.63 0.29
N ILE A 81 -19.86 -7.07 0.78
CA ILE A 81 -19.68 -6.70 2.19
C ILE A 81 -19.82 -5.19 2.32
N PRO A 82 -20.58 -4.65 3.29
CA PRO A 82 -20.71 -3.21 3.47
C PRO A 82 -19.34 -2.53 3.67
N LYS A 83 -19.10 -1.46 2.88
CA LYS A 83 -17.84 -0.70 2.89
C LYS A 83 -17.36 -0.34 4.30
N VAL A 84 -18.27 0.11 5.16
CA VAL A 84 -17.97 0.47 6.56
C VAL A 84 -17.31 -0.67 7.37
N GLN A 85 -17.72 -1.92 7.14
CA GLN A 85 -17.12 -3.05 7.86
C GLN A 85 -15.68 -3.32 7.41
N ILE A 86 -15.37 -3.06 6.14
CA ILE A 86 -14.02 -3.21 5.59
C ILE A 86 -13.15 -2.01 6.04
N GLU A 87 -13.74 -0.81 6.12
CA GLU A 87 -13.07 0.36 6.68
C GLU A 87 -12.69 0.16 8.14
N ASP A 88 -13.53 -0.52 8.94
CA ASP A 88 -13.18 -0.87 10.32
C ASP A 88 -11.93 -1.76 10.39
N LEU A 89 -11.80 -2.73 9.50
CA LEU A 89 -10.61 -3.58 9.39
C LEU A 89 -9.34 -2.77 9.09
N VAL A 90 -9.45 -1.81 8.17
CA VAL A 90 -8.32 -0.98 7.71
C VAL A 90 -7.96 0.11 8.72
N TYR A 91 -8.93 0.88 9.19
CA TYR A 91 -8.68 2.12 9.94
C TYR A 91 -8.77 1.91 11.45
N THR A 92 -9.74 1.12 11.92
CA THR A 92 -9.95 0.85 13.35
C THR A 92 -8.99 -0.22 13.84
N MET A 93 -8.94 -1.38 13.16
CA MET A 93 -8.06 -2.49 13.53
C MET A 93 -6.63 -2.34 12.99
N ARG A 94 -6.41 -1.43 12.03
CA ARG A 94 -5.11 -1.21 11.39
C ARG A 94 -4.48 -2.49 10.84
N MET A 95 -5.32 -3.37 10.29
CA MET A 95 -4.84 -4.61 9.69
C MET A 95 -4.04 -4.32 8.42
N PRO A 96 -2.95 -5.08 8.16
CA PRO A 96 -2.29 -5.10 6.86
C PRO A 96 -3.30 -5.38 5.74
N PHE A 97 -3.14 -4.76 4.57
CA PHE A 97 -4.11 -4.88 3.48
C PHE A 97 -4.20 -6.32 2.94
N GLY A 98 -3.11 -7.09 3.00
CA GLY A 98 -3.16 -8.52 2.70
C GLY A 98 -4.07 -9.28 3.67
N ASP A 99 -4.06 -8.94 4.96
CA ASP A 99 -4.91 -9.56 5.99
C ASP A 99 -6.37 -9.12 5.87
N VAL A 100 -6.60 -7.86 5.47
CA VAL A 100 -7.95 -7.35 5.14
C VAL A 100 -8.55 -8.16 3.99
N PHE A 101 -7.79 -8.38 2.91
CA PHE A 101 -8.23 -9.18 1.78
C PHE A 101 -8.60 -10.61 2.21
N VAL A 102 -7.69 -11.29 2.92
CA VAL A 102 -7.93 -12.68 3.38
C VAL A 102 -9.15 -12.75 4.28
N SER A 103 -9.35 -11.77 5.16
CA SER A 103 -10.51 -11.70 6.06
C SER A 103 -11.84 -11.57 5.29
N VAL A 104 -11.90 -10.66 4.32
CA VAL A 104 -13.07 -10.44 3.46
C VAL A 104 -13.36 -11.67 2.61
N TRP A 105 -12.33 -12.23 1.99
CA TRP A 105 -12.43 -13.44 1.17
C TRP A 105 -12.95 -14.63 1.98
N LEU A 106 -12.43 -14.84 3.19
CA LEU A 106 -12.88 -15.89 4.10
C LEU A 106 -14.34 -15.72 4.49
N ALA A 107 -14.74 -14.49 4.84
CA ALA A 107 -16.12 -14.20 5.24
C ALA A 107 -17.10 -14.56 4.12
N ALA A 108 -16.82 -14.13 2.89
CA ALA A 108 -17.64 -14.41 1.72
C ALA A 108 -17.64 -15.90 1.35
N SER A 109 -16.47 -16.50 1.18
CA SER A 109 -16.33 -17.89 0.71
C SER A 109 -16.84 -18.91 1.72
N MET A 110 -16.63 -18.66 3.01
CA MET A 110 -17.07 -19.57 4.08
C MET A 110 -18.47 -19.25 4.62
N LYS A 111 -19.14 -18.23 4.04
CA LYS A 111 -20.46 -17.74 4.49
C LYS A 111 -20.48 -17.44 5.99
N LYS A 112 -19.42 -16.81 6.50
CA LYS A 112 -19.28 -16.39 7.90
C LYS A 112 -19.39 -14.87 7.99
N PRO A 113 -19.94 -14.34 9.09
CA PRO A 113 -19.89 -12.89 9.34
C PRO A 113 -18.45 -12.39 9.36
N LEU A 114 -18.18 -11.25 8.73
CA LEU A 114 -16.83 -10.65 8.72
C LEU A 114 -16.33 -10.38 10.15
N SER A 115 -17.23 -10.02 11.06
CA SER A 115 -16.93 -9.84 12.49
C SER A 115 -16.39 -11.11 13.17
N ALA A 116 -16.84 -12.30 12.76
CA ALA A 116 -16.33 -13.56 13.30
C ALA A 116 -14.89 -13.82 12.83
N VAL A 117 -14.58 -13.49 11.57
CA VAL A 117 -13.23 -13.60 11.01
C VAL A 117 -12.29 -12.56 11.64
N ALA A 118 -12.77 -11.32 11.82
CA ALA A 118 -12.03 -10.25 12.49
C ALA A 118 -11.71 -10.61 13.95
N LYS A 119 -12.64 -11.26 14.66
CA LYS A 119 -12.41 -11.76 16.01
C LYS A 119 -11.35 -12.86 16.04
N GLU A 120 -11.40 -13.81 15.10
CA GLU A 120 -10.37 -14.85 14.98
C GLU A 120 -9.00 -14.22 14.71
N TYR A 121 -8.95 -13.23 13.82
CA TYR A 121 -7.74 -12.48 13.53
C TYR A 121 -7.18 -11.79 14.77
N ASP A 122 -8.00 -11.05 15.51
CA ASP A 122 -7.50 -10.30 16.66
C ASP A 122 -6.90 -11.20 17.75
N VAL A 123 -7.48 -12.40 17.93
CA VAL A 123 -7.02 -13.39 18.92
C VAL A 123 -5.76 -14.14 18.45
N ASN A 124 -5.60 -14.39 17.13
CA ASN A 124 -4.60 -15.33 16.62
C ASN A 124 -3.65 -14.75 15.57
N LYS A 125 -3.64 -13.44 15.31
CA LYS A 125 -2.77 -12.77 14.31
C LYS A 125 -1.28 -13.10 14.47
N ASP A 126 -0.80 -13.31 15.69
CA ASP A 126 0.60 -13.66 15.95
C ASP A 126 0.97 -15.09 15.50
N LYS A 127 -0.02 -15.94 15.25
CA LYS A 127 0.16 -17.32 14.75
C LYS A 127 0.14 -17.43 13.23
N GLY A 128 -0.27 -16.36 12.54
CA GLY A 128 -0.36 -16.34 11.08
C GLY A 128 -1.62 -16.99 10.49
N TRP A 129 -1.85 -16.73 9.20
CA TRP A 129 -3.04 -17.19 8.49
C TRP A 129 -3.12 -18.70 8.34
N GLY A 130 -1.99 -19.43 8.34
CA GLY A 130 -2.02 -20.88 8.26
C GLY A 130 -2.82 -21.52 9.42
N VAL A 131 -2.75 -20.92 10.62
CA VAL A 131 -3.52 -21.36 11.79
C VAL A 131 -4.95 -20.82 11.73
N MET A 132 -5.12 -19.52 11.49
CA MET A 132 -6.43 -18.87 11.50
C MET A 132 -7.36 -19.41 10.40
N ALA A 133 -6.85 -19.56 9.17
CA ALA A 133 -7.61 -20.09 8.05
C ALA A 133 -8.04 -21.55 8.32
N LYS A 134 -7.18 -22.35 8.97
CA LYS A 134 -7.52 -23.72 9.40
C LYS A 134 -8.64 -23.73 10.43
N ASN A 135 -8.59 -22.86 11.44
CA ASN A 135 -9.65 -22.72 12.44
C ASN A 135 -10.98 -22.29 11.82
N LEU A 136 -10.92 -21.49 10.75
CA LEU A 136 -12.09 -21.03 9.99
C LEU A 136 -12.58 -22.04 8.93
N GLY A 137 -11.87 -23.15 8.74
CA GLY A 137 -12.30 -24.29 7.92
C GLY A 137 -11.56 -24.47 6.58
N ILE A 138 -10.58 -23.62 6.25
CA ILE A 138 -9.75 -23.78 5.06
C ILE A 138 -8.56 -24.67 5.38
N LYS A 139 -8.48 -25.82 4.72
CA LYS A 139 -7.30 -26.70 4.80
C LYS A 139 -6.33 -26.37 3.66
N PRO A 140 -5.00 -26.40 3.91
CA PRO A 140 -4.02 -26.36 2.82
C PRO A 140 -4.34 -27.42 1.76
N GLY A 141 -4.27 -27.05 0.48
CA GLY A 141 -4.58 -27.93 -0.65
C GLY A 141 -6.06 -28.21 -0.91
N SER A 142 -6.98 -27.60 -0.14
CA SER A 142 -8.41 -27.67 -0.46
C SER A 142 -8.77 -26.78 -1.66
N ASP A 143 -9.90 -27.03 -2.30
CA ASP A 143 -10.41 -26.17 -3.40
C ASP A 143 -10.58 -24.71 -2.96
N ALA A 144 -10.99 -24.50 -1.70
CA ALA A 144 -11.06 -23.17 -1.11
C ALA A 144 -9.67 -22.52 -1.02
N PHE A 145 -8.63 -23.27 -0.65
CA PHE A 145 -7.27 -22.75 -0.61
C PHE A 145 -6.74 -22.39 -2.00
N HIS A 146 -7.00 -23.21 -3.01
CA HIS A 146 -6.65 -22.90 -4.39
C HIS A 146 -7.40 -21.66 -4.91
N SER A 147 -8.67 -21.53 -4.55
CA SER A 147 -9.48 -20.35 -4.89
C SER A 147 -8.92 -19.09 -4.23
N LEU A 148 -8.53 -19.16 -2.95
CA LEU A 148 -7.86 -18.06 -2.25
C LEU A 148 -6.58 -17.63 -2.97
N LYS A 149 -5.72 -18.58 -3.39
CA LYS A 149 -4.49 -18.25 -4.14
C LYS A 149 -4.80 -17.52 -5.45
N LYS A 150 -5.78 -18.02 -6.20
CA LYS A 150 -6.20 -17.43 -7.48
C LYS A 150 -6.73 -16.01 -7.26
N ASP A 151 -7.65 -15.83 -6.33
CA ASP A 151 -8.32 -14.56 -6.11
C ASP A 151 -7.36 -13.52 -5.50
N THR A 152 -6.42 -13.93 -4.66
CA THR A 152 -5.34 -13.04 -4.17
C THR A 152 -4.50 -12.52 -5.33
N SER A 153 -4.21 -13.38 -6.33
CA SER A 153 -3.43 -12.98 -7.51
C SER A 153 -4.20 -12.01 -8.38
N VAL A 154 -5.51 -12.23 -8.56
CA VAL A 154 -6.40 -11.30 -9.27
C VAL A 154 -6.45 -9.94 -8.57
N GLU A 155 -6.60 -9.92 -7.25
CA GLU A 155 -6.63 -8.68 -6.49
C GLU A 155 -5.31 -7.91 -6.56
N LEU A 156 -4.17 -8.62 -6.53
CA LEU A 156 -2.86 -8.01 -6.74
C LEU A 156 -2.76 -7.34 -8.12
N ASP A 157 -3.20 -8.02 -9.18
CA ASP A 157 -3.20 -7.46 -10.54
C ASP A 157 -4.08 -6.20 -10.63
N LEU A 158 -5.24 -6.21 -9.97
CA LEU A 158 -6.13 -5.03 -9.90
C LEU A 158 -5.45 -3.87 -9.16
N ALA A 159 -4.80 -4.14 -8.03
CA ALA A 159 -4.07 -3.11 -7.27
C ALA A 159 -2.94 -2.50 -8.10
N GLN A 160 -2.18 -3.33 -8.83
CA GLN A 160 -1.12 -2.85 -9.72
C GLN A 160 -1.64 -2.03 -10.90
N LYS A 161 -2.78 -2.41 -11.50
CA LYS A 161 -3.42 -1.64 -12.57
C LYS A 161 -3.82 -0.25 -12.09
N ARG A 162 -4.50 -0.17 -10.94
CA ARG A 162 -4.85 1.11 -10.29
C ARG A 162 -3.62 2.00 -10.09
N ASN A 163 -2.50 1.42 -9.65
CA ASN A 163 -1.25 2.15 -9.43
C ASN A 163 -0.58 2.66 -10.73
N LYS A 164 -0.79 1.98 -11.86
CA LYS A 164 -0.27 2.40 -13.18
C LYS A 164 -1.10 3.54 -13.76
N GLU A 165 -2.41 3.50 -13.63
CA GLU A 165 -3.32 4.55 -14.13
C GLU A 165 -3.03 5.91 -13.46
N LYS A 166 -2.79 5.92 -12.14
CA LYS A 166 -2.34 7.13 -11.42
C LYS A 166 -1.03 7.72 -11.96
N LYS A 167 -0.12 6.88 -12.46
CA LYS A 167 1.14 7.35 -13.07
C LYS A 167 0.90 7.95 -14.45
N ALA A 168 -0.08 7.45 -15.19
CA ALA A 168 -0.47 7.96 -16.51
C ALA A 168 -1.28 9.27 -16.45
N GLU A 169 -2.03 9.52 -15.37
CA GLU A 169 -2.72 10.81 -15.13
C GLU A 169 -1.79 11.93 -14.64
N LYS A 170 -0.55 11.59 -14.23
CA LYS A 170 0.42 12.56 -13.69
C LYS A 170 1.59 12.93 -14.63
N PRO A 171 1.37 13.34 -15.91
CA PRO A 171 2.37 14.12 -16.63
C PRO A 171 1.77 15.40 -17.24
N GLU A 172 1.73 16.51 -16.47
CA GLU A 172 2.01 17.85 -17.01
C GLU A 172 2.09 18.91 -15.90
N LYS A 173 3.31 19.25 -15.49
CA LYS A 173 3.66 20.64 -15.19
C LYS A 173 4.87 21.00 -16.04
N ASN A 174 4.58 21.43 -17.26
CA ASN A 174 5.55 22.09 -18.12
C ASN A 174 5.67 23.54 -17.64
N GLU A 175 6.55 23.81 -16.68
CA GLU A 175 6.96 25.18 -16.37
C GLU A 175 7.86 25.69 -17.51
N LYS A 176 7.24 26.32 -18.50
CA LYS A 176 7.93 27.13 -19.51
C LYS A 176 7.57 28.60 -19.30
N SER A 177 8.08 29.18 -18.21
CA SER A 177 8.13 30.65 -18.06
C SER A 177 9.29 31.17 -18.91
N GLY A 178 9.02 31.41 -20.19
CA GLY A 178 9.93 32.13 -21.08
C GLY A 178 9.89 33.62 -20.76
N SER A 179 10.78 34.08 -19.87
CA SER A 179 11.07 35.51 -19.74
C SER A 179 11.90 35.95 -20.94
N LYS A 180 11.22 36.46 -21.97
CA LYS A 180 11.85 37.06 -23.15
C LYS A 180 12.04 38.55 -22.91
N GLY A 181 13.20 38.91 -22.38
CA GLY A 181 13.72 40.26 -22.54
C GLY A 181 14.02 40.52 -24.02
N LYS A 182 13.54 41.64 -24.57
CA LYS A 182 14.23 42.31 -25.67
C LYS A 182 13.88 43.79 -25.77
N SER A 183 14.93 44.58 -25.64
CA SER A 183 15.09 46.02 -25.81
C SER A 183 14.60 46.56 -27.15
N LYS A 184 14.20 47.83 -27.14
CA LYS A 184 14.35 48.86 -28.20
C LYS A 184 14.42 50.19 -27.45
N LYS A 185 15.59 50.83 -27.33
CA LYS A 185 16.27 51.71 -28.30
C LYS A 185 15.39 52.89 -28.71
#